data_AF-A0A4Q4U070-F1
#
_entry.id   AF-A0A4Q4U070-F1
#
_cell.length_a   1.000
_cell.length_b   1.000
_cell.length_c   1.000
_cell.angle_alpha   90.00
_cell.angle_beta   90.00
_cell.angle_gamma   90.00
#
_symmetry.space_group_name_H-M   'P 1'
#
loop_
_entity.id
_entity.type
_entity.pdbx_description
1 polymer ?
#
loop_
_entity_poly.entity_id
_entity_poly.type
_entity_poly.pdbx_seq_one_letter_code
_entity_poly.pdbx_strand_id
1 'polypeptide(L)'
;MVQSAPDTTLRSKRDEVVKNTTAPGTPSSNKDGHVTDHDAGAGESDGSYSEDAADEHFASNKRRLETEGSSSCLENLPAELRSQILSSMPDLPTLRSLVHASPILHEQYRCDRNKVLRACLDRELDGFLVDAYATLMSRVRELGSPRTDEKITGFLDTYRGWLSGSLPRPDVNSVDPGYVRWLAAYHISVARPLARLYSEWALANLRKAASSSAVQERAAENPAAHGDLEIRLSRSEEIRVFRALYRYETYYHLFGRNQGERHGGFRHHEINEFFFCLFDPWEAEAVGCIELFVRQRYEEIFNSVKGALHPKNTRFRLENGTYNPEGSFDLDGEHDDYMDGTVSRGLKMTVRLLAIDDYEKLVSKMQRYLTHDQSLDAPMRKALDSVAQNDRREMSTNFPDARDEAEQRRDPVDFVGDAVPPDGPPLAWVLLWGGKYANIYGEYVPESLRRWGYVMWDKRRWTDMGAKELIARQWETVPELAAEIENDYNWSPLGR
;
A
#
# COMPACT_ATOMS: atom_id res chain seq x y z
N MET A 1 -52.17 42.14 24.79
CA MET A 1 -53.04 42.90 23.86
C MET A 1 -52.20 43.34 22.68
N VAL A 2 -52.78 43.36 21.47
CA VAL A 2 -52.45 44.24 20.31
C VAL A 2 -50.94 44.45 20.03
N GLN A 3 -50.29 43.67 19.15
CA GLN A 3 -50.30 43.75 17.67
C GLN A 3 -49.66 45.03 17.09
N SER A 4 -48.70 44.86 16.16
CA SER A 4 -48.87 45.27 14.74
C SER A 4 -47.65 44.92 13.87
N ALA A 5 -47.87 44.08 12.86
CA ALA A 5 -47.33 44.26 11.51
C ALA A 5 -48.49 44.80 10.64
N PRO A 6 -48.26 45.51 9.51
CA PRO A 6 -47.92 44.85 8.23
C PRO A 6 -46.96 45.75 7.37
N ASP A 7 -46.73 45.59 6.05
CA ASP A 7 -47.29 44.66 5.06
C ASP A 7 -46.33 44.26 3.92
N THR A 8 -46.71 43.17 3.26
CA THR A 8 -46.50 42.70 1.88
C THR A 8 -46.58 43.85 0.84
N THR A 9 -45.92 43.81 -0.32
CA THR A 9 -46.48 43.15 -1.54
C THR A 9 -45.55 43.12 -2.77
N LEU A 10 -45.76 42.07 -3.60
CA LEU A 10 -45.58 41.96 -5.07
C LEU A 10 -44.17 42.19 -5.69
N ARG A 11 -43.54 41.27 -6.45
CA ARG A 11 -43.96 40.35 -7.55
C ARG A 11 -43.96 41.00 -8.95
N SER A 12 -43.02 40.59 -9.80
CA SER A 12 -43.16 40.63 -11.26
C SER A 12 -42.59 39.36 -11.91
N LYS A 13 -43.21 38.94 -13.02
CA LYS A 13 -42.80 37.81 -13.89
C LYS A 13 -43.10 38.21 -15.34
N ARG A 14 -42.12 38.03 -16.24
CA ARG A 14 -42.20 37.61 -17.65
C ARG A 14 -40.78 37.70 -18.22
N ASP A 15 -40.20 36.70 -18.88
CA ASP A 15 -40.66 35.87 -20.02
C ASP A 15 -40.75 36.68 -21.33
N GLU A 16 -39.72 36.57 -22.18
CA GLU A 16 -39.79 36.04 -23.56
C GLU A 16 -38.33 35.81 -24.06
N VAL A 17 -37.91 34.60 -24.42
CA VAL A 17 -38.13 33.87 -25.69
C VAL A 17 -37.36 34.45 -26.87
N VAL A 18 -36.23 33.82 -27.20
CA VAL A 18 -35.73 33.68 -28.58
C VAL A 18 -35.47 32.20 -28.82
N LYS A 19 -36.09 31.66 -29.87
CA LYS A 19 -35.83 30.29 -30.35
C LYS A 19 -34.65 30.31 -31.33
N ASN A 20 -33.90 29.22 -31.40
CA ASN A 20 -33.42 28.75 -32.70
C ASN A 20 -33.32 27.23 -32.71
N THR A 21 -33.50 26.64 -33.90
CA THR A 21 -33.90 25.24 -34.06
C THR A 21 -33.09 24.55 -35.15
N THR A 22 -32.35 23.51 -34.78
CA THR A 22 -31.88 22.49 -35.72
C THR A 22 -32.03 21.11 -35.06
N ALA A 23 -32.54 20.14 -35.82
CA ALA A 23 -32.92 18.81 -35.35
C ALA A 23 -32.04 17.71 -36.05
N PRO A 24 -32.23 16.39 -35.85
CA PRO A 24 -31.09 15.47 -35.76
C PRO A 24 -30.83 14.63 -37.01
N GLY A 25 -29.64 14.02 -37.06
CA GLY A 25 -29.27 12.94 -38.00
C GLY A 25 -28.93 11.65 -37.24
N THR A 26 -29.68 10.58 -37.52
CA THR A 26 -29.50 9.22 -36.97
C THR A 26 -28.59 8.36 -37.89
N PRO A 27 -28.20 7.12 -37.52
CA PRO A 27 -26.98 6.49 -38.05
C PRO A 27 -27.15 5.84 -39.43
N SER A 28 -26.03 5.54 -40.08
CA SER A 28 -25.95 4.68 -41.26
C SER A 28 -25.23 3.38 -40.94
N SER A 29 -25.76 2.26 -41.44
CA SER A 29 -25.12 0.95 -41.43
C SER A 29 -25.27 0.31 -42.81
N ASN A 30 -24.15 -0.04 -43.44
CA ASN A 30 -24.02 -1.16 -44.38
C ASN A 30 -22.57 -1.68 -44.22
N LYS A 31 -22.28 -2.98 -44.18
CA LYS A 31 -22.67 -4.12 -45.03
C LYS A 31 -22.01 -4.14 -46.40
N ASP A 32 -21.70 -5.38 -46.78
CA ASP A 32 -21.20 -5.91 -48.05
C ASP A 32 -19.79 -5.39 -48.44
N GLY A 33 -18.83 -6.23 -48.86
CA GLY A 33 -18.81 -7.68 -49.01
C GLY A 33 -18.62 -8.11 -50.46
N HIS A 34 -17.41 -8.55 -50.81
CA HIS A 34 -17.18 -9.29 -52.05
C HIS A 34 -16.05 -10.32 -51.88
N VAL A 35 -16.21 -11.46 -52.54
CA VAL A 35 -15.24 -12.57 -52.63
C VAL A 35 -14.57 -12.52 -54.00
N THR A 36 -13.29 -12.89 -54.08
CA THR A 36 -12.67 -13.41 -55.31
C THR A 36 -11.63 -14.46 -54.94
N ASP A 37 -11.86 -15.69 -55.41
CA ASP A 37 -10.88 -16.79 -55.41
C ASP A 37 -9.82 -16.58 -56.52
N HIS A 38 -9.09 -17.67 -56.86
CA HIS A 38 -8.04 -17.83 -57.89
C HIS A 38 -6.60 -17.41 -57.49
N ASP A 39 -5.55 -18.20 -57.78
CA ASP A 39 -5.53 -19.58 -58.31
C ASP A 39 -4.25 -20.38 -58.00
N ALA A 40 -4.32 -21.67 -58.33
CA ALA A 40 -3.29 -22.65 -58.69
C ALA A 40 -1.79 -22.37 -58.50
N GLY A 41 -1.10 -23.38 -57.96
CA GLY A 41 0.36 -23.53 -57.97
C GLY A 41 0.79 -24.98 -57.78
N ALA A 42 0.53 -25.84 -58.77
CA ALA A 42 0.83 -27.28 -58.71
C ALA A 42 2.30 -27.61 -59.04
N GLY A 43 2.79 -28.76 -58.55
CA GLY A 43 4.14 -29.26 -58.84
C GLY A 43 4.36 -30.68 -58.29
N GLU A 44 4.13 -31.69 -59.13
CA GLU A 44 4.30 -33.11 -58.81
C GLU A 44 5.63 -33.69 -59.34
N SER A 45 6.24 -34.60 -58.58
CA SER A 45 7.21 -35.65 -59.00
C SER A 45 7.56 -36.40 -57.70
N ASP A 46 7.04 -37.58 -57.37
CA ASP A 46 7.10 -38.89 -58.07
C ASP A 46 8.52 -39.45 -58.22
N GLY A 47 8.67 -40.77 -57.99
CA GLY A 47 9.97 -41.47 -57.93
C GLY A 47 10.06 -42.62 -56.90
N SER A 48 9.36 -43.74 -57.13
CA SER A 48 9.46 -45.00 -56.37
C SER A 48 10.87 -45.63 -56.39
N TYR A 49 11.27 -46.39 -55.36
CA TYR A 49 11.51 -47.86 -55.43
C TYR A 49 12.04 -48.51 -54.13
N SER A 50 11.56 -49.72 -53.84
CA SER A 50 12.19 -50.75 -52.97
C SER A 50 13.44 -51.38 -53.65
N GLU A 51 14.15 -52.43 -53.21
CA GLU A 51 14.11 -53.48 -52.17
C GLU A 51 15.58 -54.03 -52.11
N ASP A 52 16.14 -54.81 -51.18
CA ASP A 52 15.78 -55.53 -49.94
C ASP A 52 17.10 -55.87 -49.17
N ALA A 53 17.06 -56.74 -48.14
CA ALA A 53 18.06 -57.75 -47.72
C ALA A 53 18.59 -57.71 -46.26
N ALA A 54 18.87 -58.92 -45.76
CA ALA A 54 19.27 -59.27 -44.38
C ALA A 54 20.82 -59.14 -44.17
N ASP A 55 21.48 -59.49 -43.05
CA ASP A 55 21.19 -60.61 -42.14
C ASP A 55 21.90 -60.58 -40.75
N GLU A 56 21.50 -61.53 -39.91
CA GLU A 56 22.11 -62.13 -38.70
C GLU A 56 22.88 -61.29 -37.64
N HIS A 57 22.29 -61.28 -36.44
CA HIS A 57 22.88 -61.67 -35.15
C HIS A 57 24.39 -61.49 -34.87
N PHE A 58 24.70 -60.68 -33.85
CA PHE A 58 25.66 -61.08 -32.80
C PHE A 58 25.17 -60.68 -31.41
N ALA A 59 24.94 -61.67 -30.54
CA ALA A 59 24.52 -61.43 -29.16
C ALA A 59 25.74 -61.13 -28.26
N SER A 60 25.70 -60.03 -27.50
CA SER A 60 26.70 -59.74 -26.46
C SER A 60 26.02 -59.27 -25.18
N ASN A 61 26.15 -60.08 -24.13
CA ASN A 61 25.55 -59.84 -22.82
C ASN A 61 26.22 -58.68 -22.08
N LYS A 62 25.83 -57.43 -22.38
CA LYS A 62 26.15 -56.29 -21.54
C LYS A 62 24.97 -56.03 -20.60
N ARG A 63 25.14 -56.39 -19.32
CA ARG A 63 24.13 -56.26 -18.26
C ARG A 63 23.41 -54.91 -18.36
N ARG A 64 22.09 -54.95 -18.56
CA ARG A 64 21.22 -53.82 -18.19
C ARG A 64 21.32 -53.68 -16.68
N LEU A 65 22.13 -52.75 -16.20
CA LEU A 65 21.97 -52.22 -14.86
C LEU A 65 20.70 -51.41 -14.90
N GLU A 66 19.61 -52.01 -14.43
CA GLU A 66 18.35 -51.34 -14.24
C GLU A 66 18.52 -50.38 -13.07
N THR A 67 18.80 -49.12 -13.39
CA THR A 67 18.83 -48.02 -12.42
C THR A 67 17.39 -47.68 -12.02
N GLU A 68 16.72 -48.60 -11.34
CA GLU A 68 15.53 -48.30 -10.54
C GLU A 68 15.96 -47.35 -9.41
N GLY A 69 15.98 -46.06 -9.72
CA GLY A 69 16.82 -45.09 -9.02
C GLY A 69 16.28 -43.68 -9.06
N SER A 70 15.09 -43.48 -8.48
CA SER A 70 14.53 -42.20 -8.05
C SER A 70 14.26 -41.13 -9.14
N SER A 71 12.99 -41.04 -9.55
CA SER A 71 12.29 -39.74 -9.54
C SER A 71 10.78 -39.94 -9.49
N SER A 72 10.22 -40.00 -8.28
CA SER A 72 8.77 -39.87 -8.07
C SER A 72 8.38 -38.39 -8.22
N CYS A 73 8.39 -37.88 -9.46
CA CYS A 73 8.06 -36.49 -9.72
C CYS A 73 6.66 -36.14 -9.19
N LEU A 74 6.49 -34.94 -8.61
CA LEU A 74 5.20 -34.44 -8.11
C LEU A 74 4.12 -34.42 -9.20
N GLU A 75 4.54 -34.39 -10.46
CA GLU A 75 3.71 -34.43 -11.66
C GLU A 75 3.00 -35.78 -11.85
N ASN A 76 3.62 -36.88 -11.40
CA ASN A 76 3.09 -38.24 -11.53
C ASN A 76 2.03 -38.58 -10.46
N LEU A 77 1.75 -37.65 -9.55
CA LEU A 77 0.73 -37.82 -8.51
C LEU A 77 -0.70 -37.67 -9.11
N PRO A 78 -1.71 -38.38 -8.56
CA PRO A 78 -3.12 -38.13 -8.84
C PRO A 78 -3.49 -36.65 -8.73
N ALA A 79 -4.45 -36.22 -9.55
CA ALA A 79 -4.86 -34.81 -9.65
C ALA A 79 -5.26 -34.23 -8.30
N GLU A 80 -5.97 -35.03 -7.50
CA GLU A 80 -6.46 -34.72 -6.15
C GLU A 80 -5.29 -34.38 -5.20
N LEU A 81 -4.21 -35.17 -5.24
CA LEU A 81 -3.02 -34.92 -4.45
C LEU A 81 -2.25 -33.69 -4.94
N ARG A 82 -2.17 -33.47 -6.26
CA ARG A 82 -1.58 -32.24 -6.83
C ARG A 82 -2.38 -31.00 -6.39
N SER A 83 -3.70 -31.04 -6.41
CA SER A 83 -4.58 -29.96 -5.92
C SER A 83 -4.46 -29.73 -4.42
N GLN A 84 -4.30 -30.80 -3.63
CA GLN A 84 -4.07 -30.69 -2.18
C GLN A 84 -2.71 -30.05 -1.88
N ILE A 85 -1.63 -30.51 -2.52
CA ILE A 85 -0.28 -29.95 -2.41
C ILE A 85 -0.29 -28.44 -2.75
N LEU A 86 -0.92 -28.06 -3.87
CA LEU A 86 -1.07 -26.66 -4.27
C LEU A 86 -1.84 -25.84 -3.22
N SER A 87 -2.93 -26.37 -2.66
CA SER A 87 -3.72 -25.70 -1.62
C SER A 87 -2.98 -25.61 -0.26
N SER A 88 -1.99 -26.47 -0.02
CA SER A 88 -1.15 -26.50 1.18
C SER A 88 0.12 -25.64 1.09
N MET A 89 0.39 -24.97 -0.04
CA MET A 89 1.56 -24.09 -0.20
C MET A 89 1.55 -22.96 0.84
N PRO A 90 2.60 -22.79 1.67
CA PRO A 90 2.56 -21.94 2.86
C PRO A 90 2.20 -20.49 2.54
N ASP A 91 2.73 -19.97 1.43
CA ASP A 91 2.58 -18.60 0.97
C ASP A 91 2.51 -18.52 -0.58
N LEU A 92 2.02 -17.39 -1.07
CA LEU A 92 1.83 -17.07 -2.48
C LEU A 92 3.14 -17.05 -3.30
N PRO A 93 4.29 -16.55 -2.79
CA PRO A 93 5.59 -16.72 -3.46
C PRO A 93 5.99 -18.18 -3.70
N THR A 94 5.78 -19.06 -2.73
CA THR A 94 6.07 -20.50 -2.80
C THR A 94 5.12 -21.19 -3.78
N LEU A 95 3.81 -20.91 -3.68
CA LEU A 95 2.82 -21.36 -4.66
C LEU A 95 3.20 -20.93 -6.08
N ARG A 96 3.54 -19.65 -6.26
CA ARG A 96 3.92 -19.10 -7.57
C ARG A 96 5.17 -19.80 -8.13
N SER A 97 6.17 -20.06 -7.29
CA SER A 97 7.39 -20.77 -7.67
C SER A 97 7.07 -22.18 -8.15
N LEU A 98 6.27 -22.95 -7.39
CA LEU A 98 5.86 -24.31 -7.76
C LEU A 98 5.04 -24.34 -9.07
N VAL A 99 4.13 -23.38 -9.24
CA VAL A 99 3.27 -23.19 -10.43
C VAL A 99 4.05 -22.74 -11.69
N HIS A 100 5.28 -22.25 -11.53
CA HIS A 100 6.19 -21.97 -12.65
C HIS A 100 7.22 -23.07 -12.90
N ALA A 101 7.50 -23.93 -11.91
CA ALA A 101 8.49 -25.00 -12.00
C ALA A 101 8.03 -26.22 -12.83
N SER A 102 6.72 -26.41 -13.02
CA SER A 102 6.14 -27.56 -13.73
C SER A 102 4.92 -27.16 -14.57
N PRO A 103 4.85 -27.55 -15.86
CA PRO A 103 3.63 -27.39 -16.68
C PRO A 103 2.43 -28.17 -16.11
N ILE A 104 2.65 -29.37 -15.58
CA ILE A 104 1.59 -30.26 -15.05
C ILE A 104 1.00 -29.71 -13.74
N LEU A 105 1.82 -29.06 -12.90
CA LEU A 105 1.32 -28.31 -11.74
C LEU A 105 0.70 -26.97 -12.16
N HIS A 106 1.18 -26.33 -13.22
CA HIS A 106 0.55 -25.13 -13.78
C HIS A 106 -0.87 -25.42 -14.29
N GLU A 107 -1.08 -26.53 -14.99
CA GLU A 107 -2.39 -26.96 -15.47
C GLU A 107 -3.34 -27.30 -14.33
N GLN A 108 -2.88 -28.05 -13.31
CA GLN A 108 -3.71 -28.30 -12.12
C GLN A 108 -4.09 -27.00 -11.41
N TYR A 109 -3.15 -26.06 -11.27
CA TYR A 109 -3.43 -24.72 -10.75
C TYR A 109 -4.36 -23.89 -11.65
N ARG A 110 -4.41 -24.12 -12.96
CA ARG A 110 -5.40 -23.47 -13.84
C ARG A 110 -6.81 -24.00 -13.56
N CYS A 111 -6.97 -25.29 -13.29
CA CYS A 111 -8.25 -25.91 -12.93
C CYS A 111 -8.72 -25.46 -11.54
N ASP A 112 -7.90 -25.64 -10.51
CA ASP A 112 -8.28 -25.37 -9.11
C ASP A 112 -8.02 -23.93 -8.64
N ARG A 113 -7.64 -23.01 -9.55
CA ARG A 113 -7.08 -21.68 -9.24
C ARG A 113 -7.70 -20.97 -8.04
N ASN A 114 -9.02 -20.84 -8.04
CA ASN A 114 -9.72 -20.03 -7.05
C ASN A 114 -9.75 -20.71 -5.67
N LYS A 115 -9.80 -22.06 -5.63
CA LYS A 115 -9.72 -22.86 -4.40
C LYS A 115 -8.31 -22.79 -3.80
N VAL A 116 -7.29 -22.96 -4.65
CA VAL A 116 -5.87 -22.87 -4.26
C VAL A 116 -5.53 -21.47 -3.75
N LEU A 117 -5.91 -20.41 -4.48
CA LEU A 117 -5.65 -19.03 -4.07
C LEU A 117 -6.38 -18.65 -2.78
N ARG A 118 -7.62 -19.11 -2.57
CA ARG A 118 -8.34 -18.91 -1.29
C ARG A 118 -7.60 -19.55 -0.14
N ALA A 119 -7.30 -20.85 -0.21
CA ALA A 119 -6.59 -21.56 0.86
C ALA A 119 -5.19 -20.97 1.18
N CYS A 120 -4.55 -20.33 0.22
CA CYS A 120 -3.28 -19.63 0.40
C CYS A 120 -3.47 -18.24 1.04
N LEU A 121 -4.38 -17.41 0.48
CA LEU A 121 -4.71 -16.08 1.02
C LEU A 121 -5.31 -16.10 2.42
N ASP A 122 -6.08 -17.14 2.75
CA ASP A 122 -6.70 -17.35 4.06
C ASP A 122 -5.64 -17.42 5.18
N ARG A 123 -4.57 -18.21 4.97
CA ARG A 123 -3.39 -18.22 5.86
C ARG A 123 -2.59 -16.92 5.79
N GLU A 124 -2.37 -16.41 4.58
CA GLU A 124 -1.40 -15.34 4.35
C GLU A 124 -1.88 -14.00 4.89
N LEU A 125 -3.17 -13.69 4.71
CA LEU A 125 -3.83 -12.46 5.19
C LEU A 125 -4.38 -12.57 6.62
N ASP A 126 -4.18 -13.69 7.33
CA ASP A 126 -4.67 -13.85 8.70
C ASP A 126 -4.18 -12.72 9.63
N GLY A 127 -5.09 -12.12 10.40
CA GLY A 127 -4.84 -10.93 11.21
C GLY A 127 -4.82 -9.58 10.45
N PHE A 128 -4.89 -9.55 9.11
CA PHE A 128 -4.97 -8.30 8.31
C PHE A 128 -5.90 -8.35 7.09
N LEU A 129 -6.73 -9.40 6.99
CA LEU A 129 -7.73 -9.58 5.93
C LEU A 129 -8.73 -8.42 5.85
N VAL A 130 -9.12 -7.84 6.99
CA VAL A 130 -10.07 -6.72 7.06
C VAL A 130 -9.51 -5.49 6.33
N ASP A 131 -8.26 -5.12 6.62
CA ASP A 131 -7.56 -3.99 6.00
C ASP A 131 -7.28 -4.26 4.50
N ALA A 132 -6.90 -5.49 4.16
CA ALA A 132 -6.69 -5.92 2.76
C ALA A 132 -7.99 -5.89 1.94
N TYR A 133 -9.12 -6.25 2.53
CA TYR A 133 -10.44 -6.19 1.90
C TYR A 133 -10.96 -4.75 1.79
N ALA A 134 -10.73 -3.91 2.81
CA ALA A 134 -10.99 -2.47 2.72
C ALA A 134 -10.19 -1.83 1.57
N THR A 135 -8.94 -2.26 1.36
CA THR A 135 -8.11 -1.81 0.22
C THR A 135 -8.67 -2.26 -1.14
N LEU A 136 -9.26 -3.46 -1.21
CA LEU A 136 -9.95 -3.93 -2.42
C LEU A 136 -11.20 -3.09 -2.73
N MET A 137 -12.02 -2.81 -1.71
CA MET A 137 -13.35 -2.21 -1.84
C MET A 137 -13.35 -0.68 -1.94
N SER A 138 -12.36 0.00 -1.37
CA SER A 138 -12.14 1.45 -1.53
C SER A 138 -11.80 1.88 -2.96
N ARG A 139 -11.38 0.94 -3.81
CA ARG A 139 -10.99 1.23 -5.20
C ARG A 139 -12.13 1.85 -6.00
N VAL A 140 -11.80 2.84 -6.82
CA VAL A 140 -12.68 3.55 -7.78
C VAL A 140 -13.66 2.65 -8.55
N ARG A 141 -13.25 1.42 -8.90
CA ARG A 141 -14.13 0.47 -9.61
C ARG A 141 -15.30 0.00 -8.77
N GLU A 142 -15.09 -0.21 -7.47
CA GLU A 142 -16.08 -0.79 -6.56
C GLU A 142 -16.79 0.29 -5.71
N LEU A 143 -16.07 1.36 -5.30
CA LEU A 143 -16.62 2.59 -4.70
C LEU A 143 -17.35 3.50 -5.73
N GLY A 144 -16.99 3.33 -7.01
CA GLY A 144 -17.53 4.07 -8.16
C GLY A 144 -16.94 5.47 -8.37
N SER A 145 -17.00 5.94 -9.62
CA SER A 145 -16.73 7.35 -10.00
C SER A 145 -18.06 8.09 -10.24
N PRO A 146 -18.18 9.38 -9.90
CA PRO A 146 -17.25 10.14 -9.06
C PRO A 146 -17.23 9.63 -7.62
N ARG A 147 -16.12 9.87 -6.92
CA ARG A 147 -16.01 9.76 -5.46
C ARG A 147 -16.62 11.03 -4.85
N THR A 148 -17.67 10.86 -4.07
CA THR A 148 -18.34 11.95 -3.33
C THR A 148 -18.13 11.77 -1.84
N ASP A 149 -18.35 12.82 -1.06
CA ASP A 149 -18.12 12.80 0.39
C ASP A 149 -18.97 11.72 1.08
N GLU A 150 -20.23 11.55 0.66
CA GLU A 150 -21.16 10.56 1.21
C GLU A 150 -20.78 9.11 0.88
N LYS A 151 -20.11 8.89 -0.24
CA LYS A 151 -19.55 7.57 -0.58
C LYS A 151 -18.34 7.23 0.28
N ILE A 152 -17.51 8.23 0.56
CA ILE A 152 -16.30 8.06 1.38
C ILE A 152 -16.72 7.82 2.84
N THR A 153 -17.62 8.62 3.42
CA THR A 153 -18.12 8.39 4.79
C THR A 153 -18.87 7.07 4.91
N GLY A 154 -19.80 6.75 4.00
CA GLY A 154 -20.53 5.46 4.03
C GLY A 154 -19.62 4.23 3.86
N PHE A 155 -18.50 4.36 3.15
CA PHE A 155 -17.45 3.34 3.12
C PHE A 155 -16.71 3.24 4.47
N LEU A 156 -16.35 4.38 5.07
CA LEU A 156 -15.64 4.44 6.35
C LEU A 156 -16.50 3.91 7.51
N ASP A 157 -17.81 4.16 7.51
CA ASP A 157 -18.76 3.55 8.47
C ASP A 157 -18.82 2.02 8.31
N THR A 158 -18.86 1.54 7.06
CA THR A 158 -18.82 0.09 6.77
C THR A 158 -17.50 -0.53 7.26
N TYR A 159 -16.38 0.17 7.07
CA TYR A 159 -15.05 -0.25 7.52
C TYR A 159 -14.93 -0.23 9.05
N ARG A 160 -15.42 0.83 9.73
CA ARG A 160 -15.58 0.91 11.18
C ARG A 160 -16.39 -0.28 11.71
N GLY A 161 -17.42 -0.69 10.97
CA GLY A 161 -18.22 -1.88 11.26
C GLY A 161 -17.43 -3.18 11.25
N TRP A 162 -16.57 -3.41 10.25
CA TRP A 162 -15.73 -4.62 10.18
C TRP A 162 -14.62 -4.64 11.24
N LEU A 163 -14.02 -3.48 11.53
CA LEU A 163 -12.98 -3.33 12.55
C LEU A 163 -13.55 -3.65 13.95
N SER A 164 -14.61 -2.93 14.34
CA SER A 164 -15.33 -3.11 15.62
C SER A 164 -16.06 -4.45 15.77
N GLY A 165 -16.28 -5.19 14.67
CA GLY A 165 -17.03 -6.44 14.67
C GLY A 165 -18.56 -6.26 14.79
N SER A 166 -19.06 -5.03 14.68
CA SER A 166 -20.50 -4.75 14.59
C SER A 166 -21.11 -5.10 13.23
N LEU A 167 -20.28 -5.24 12.20
CA LEU A 167 -20.61 -5.91 10.94
C LEU A 167 -19.81 -7.23 10.80
N PRO A 168 -20.35 -8.26 10.10
CA PRO A 168 -19.61 -9.47 9.81
C PRO A 168 -18.28 -9.16 9.10
N ARG A 169 -17.16 -9.69 9.62
CA ARG A 169 -15.85 -9.55 8.99
C ARG A 169 -15.83 -10.28 7.64
N PRO A 170 -15.11 -9.76 6.63
CA PRO A 170 -14.96 -10.42 5.33
C PRO A 170 -14.25 -11.77 5.47
N ASP A 171 -14.75 -12.78 4.74
CA ASP A 171 -14.18 -14.13 4.66
C ASP A 171 -13.67 -14.39 3.23
N VAL A 172 -12.41 -14.82 3.08
CA VAL A 172 -11.76 -15.13 1.80
C VAL A 172 -12.55 -16.14 0.95
N ASN A 173 -13.30 -17.04 1.59
CA ASN A 173 -14.06 -18.08 0.90
C ASN A 173 -15.33 -17.50 0.23
N SER A 174 -15.99 -16.53 0.87
CA SER A 174 -17.10 -15.75 0.31
C SER A 174 -16.70 -14.79 -0.83
N VAL A 175 -15.44 -14.34 -0.88
CA VAL A 175 -14.97 -13.32 -1.85
C VAL A 175 -15.01 -13.82 -3.30
N ASP A 176 -15.50 -12.98 -4.22
CA ASP A 176 -15.58 -13.29 -5.67
C ASP A 176 -14.23 -13.74 -6.27
N PRO A 177 -14.20 -14.76 -7.14
CA PRO A 177 -12.97 -15.22 -7.80
C PRO A 177 -12.13 -14.12 -8.49
N GLY A 178 -12.72 -13.09 -9.08
CA GLY A 178 -12.02 -11.92 -9.61
C GLY A 178 -11.28 -11.14 -8.52
N TYR A 179 -11.94 -10.88 -7.40
CA TYR A 179 -11.36 -10.23 -6.22
C TYR A 179 -10.29 -11.08 -5.52
N VAL A 180 -10.49 -12.40 -5.37
CA VAL A 180 -9.45 -13.33 -4.88
C VAL A 180 -8.17 -13.21 -5.72
N ARG A 181 -8.31 -13.21 -7.05
CA ARG A 181 -7.18 -13.04 -7.99
C ARG A 181 -6.55 -11.65 -7.90
N TRP A 182 -7.34 -10.60 -7.64
CA TRP A 182 -6.82 -9.25 -7.42
C TRP A 182 -6.02 -9.14 -6.12
N LEU A 183 -6.53 -9.67 -5.00
CA LEU A 183 -5.86 -9.67 -3.70
C LEU A 183 -4.50 -10.37 -3.78
N ALA A 184 -4.45 -11.58 -4.36
CA ALA A 184 -3.19 -12.29 -4.58
C ALA A 184 -2.21 -11.51 -5.47
N ALA A 185 -2.69 -10.95 -6.59
CA ALA A 185 -1.85 -10.16 -7.48
C ALA A 185 -1.30 -8.89 -6.80
N TYR A 186 -2.12 -8.17 -6.02
CA TYR A 186 -1.71 -6.98 -5.28
C TYR A 186 -0.72 -7.33 -4.17
N HIS A 187 -1.00 -8.39 -3.38
CA HIS A 187 -0.13 -8.79 -2.28
C HIS A 187 1.27 -9.21 -2.78
N ILE A 188 1.34 -9.99 -3.86
CA ILE A 188 2.61 -10.42 -4.47
C ILE A 188 3.37 -9.26 -5.12
N SER A 189 2.69 -8.35 -5.83
CA SER A 189 3.35 -7.35 -6.70
C SER A 189 3.47 -5.93 -6.13
N VAL A 190 2.82 -5.65 -4.99
CA VAL A 190 2.87 -4.34 -4.33
C VAL A 190 3.19 -4.50 -2.85
N ALA A 191 2.35 -5.22 -2.10
CA ALA A 191 2.47 -5.27 -0.63
C ALA A 191 3.76 -5.95 -0.16
N ARG A 192 4.06 -7.19 -0.59
CA ARG A 192 5.26 -7.93 -0.18
C ARG A 192 6.58 -7.21 -0.51
N PRO A 193 6.80 -6.71 -1.75
CA PRO A 193 8.01 -5.95 -2.07
C PRO A 193 8.19 -4.71 -1.17
N LEU A 194 7.12 -3.97 -0.89
CA LEU A 194 7.21 -2.76 -0.06
C LEU A 194 7.36 -3.07 1.44
N ALA A 195 6.69 -4.11 1.96
CA ALA A 195 6.88 -4.59 3.32
C ALA A 195 8.35 -4.99 3.58
N ARG A 196 8.99 -5.64 2.60
CA ARG A 196 10.42 -5.95 2.64
C ARG A 196 11.27 -4.68 2.64
N LEU A 197 11.12 -3.81 1.63
CA LEU A 197 11.93 -2.59 1.49
C LEU A 197 11.77 -1.60 2.65
N TYR A 198 10.58 -1.55 3.26
CA TYR A 198 10.29 -0.81 4.49
C TYR A 198 11.03 -1.40 5.68
N SER A 199 10.92 -2.72 5.89
CA SER A 199 11.56 -3.39 7.03
C SER A 199 13.08 -3.32 6.94
N GLU A 200 13.65 -3.51 5.76
CA GLU A 200 15.09 -3.35 5.52
C GLU A 200 15.58 -1.92 5.85
N TRP A 201 14.82 -0.89 5.45
CA TRP A 201 15.11 0.53 5.75
C TRP A 201 14.98 0.86 7.25
N ALA A 202 13.83 0.54 7.86
CA ALA A 202 13.53 0.89 9.24
C ALA A 202 14.47 0.17 10.23
N LEU A 203 14.75 -1.11 9.99
CA LEU A 203 15.73 -1.86 10.79
C LEU A 203 17.16 -1.36 10.58
N ALA A 204 17.54 -0.90 9.38
CA ALA A 204 18.84 -0.27 9.16
C ALA A 204 18.98 1.07 9.93
N ASN A 205 17.93 1.90 9.95
CA ASN A 205 17.89 3.13 10.74
C ASN A 205 17.99 2.84 12.25
N LEU A 206 17.25 1.83 12.74
CA LEU A 206 17.28 1.41 14.15
C LEU A 206 18.65 0.84 14.56
N ARG A 207 19.27 -0.01 13.72
CA ARG A 207 20.66 -0.49 13.91
C ARG A 207 21.65 0.66 13.98
N LYS A 208 21.51 1.66 13.10
CA LYS A 208 22.38 2.85 13.10
C LYS A 208 22.24 3.63 14.40
N ALA A 209 21.02 3.87 14.88
CA ALA A 209 20.78 4.56 16.14
C ALA A 209 21.31 3.78 17.36
N ALA A 210 21.04 2.48 17.45
CA ALA A 210 21.55 1.61 18.50
C ALA A 210 23.09 1.61 18.52
N SER A 211 23.74 1.40 17.38
CA SER A 211 25.20 1.47 17.25
C SER A 211 25.78 2.84 17.65
N SER A 212 25.10 3.94 17.30
CA SER A 212 25.51 5.29 17.71
C SER A 212 25.39 5.52 19.22
N SER A 213 24.40 4.92 19.89
CA SER A 213 24.31 4.91 21.36
C SER A 213 25.27 3.91 22.02
N ALA A 214 25.71 2.87 21.30
CA ALA A 214 26.58 1.81 21.80
C ALA A 214 28.09 2.14 21.72
N VAL A 215 28.46 3.34 21.27
CA VAL A 215 29.84 3.86 21.31
C VAL A 215 30.41 3.90 22.75
N GLN A 216 29.56 3.70 23.76
CA GLN A 216 29.96 3.58 25.16
C GLN A 216 29.47 2.30 25.87
N GLU A 217 29.57 1.11 25.23
CA GLU A 217 30.32 -0.01 25.83
C GLU A 217 30.56 -1.22 24.89
N ARG A 218 31.82 -1.71 24.93
CA ARG A 218 32.33 -3.03 24.46
C ARG A 218 32.27 -3.37 22.97
N ALA A 219 33.45 -3.66 22.42
CA ALA A 219 33.65 -4.33 21.13
C ALA A 219 33.77 -5.87 21.30
N ALA A 220 33.71 -6.58 20.16
CA ALA A 220 33.53 -8.04 20.00
C ALA A 220 32.09 -8.50 20.35
N GLU A 221 31.42 -9.34 19.54
CA GLU A 221 31.93 -10.46 18.73
C GLU A 221 31.36 -10.58 17.28
N ASN A 222 32.09 -11.27 16.40
CA ASN A 222 31.67 -12.00 15.18
C ASN A 222 30.50 -11.47 14.28
N PRO A 223 30.79 -10.65 13.24
CA PRO A 223 29.75 -10.05 12.37
C PRO A 223 29.32 -10.89 11.14
N ALA A 224 29.59 -12.20 11.09
CA ALA A 224 29.68 -12.94 9.82
C ALA A 224 28.51 -13.90 9.45
N ALA A 225 27.47 -14.06 10.29
CA ALA A 225 26.52 -15.18 10.12
C ALA A 225 25.03 -14.87 10.40
N HIS A 226 24.61 -13.60 10.52
CA HIS A 226 23.27 -13.27 11.07
C HIS A 226 22.32 -12.49 10.14
N GLY A 227 22.82 -11.80 9.11
CA GLY A 227 22.04 -10.78 8.38
C GLY A 227 20.68 -11.23 7.79
N ASP A 228 20.55 -12.48 7.35
CA ASP A 228 19.31 -12.99 6.73
C ASP A 228 18.25 -13.43 7.76
N LEU A 229 18.69 -13.92 8.93
CA LEU A 229 17.81 -14.24 10.07
C LEU A 229 17.30 -12.98 10.77
N GLU A 230 18.09 -11.91 10.76
CA GLU A 230 17.82 -10.68 11.50
C GLU A 230 16.76 -9.78 10.84
N ILE A 231 16.56 -9.90 9.52
CA ILE A 231 15.55 -9.15 8.75
C ILE A 231 14.18 -9.86 8.79
N ARG A 232 14.13 -11.16 9.10
CA ARG A 232 12.88 -11.92 9.17
C ARG A 232 11.96 -11.33 10.24
N LEU A 233 10.74 -10.95 9.83
CA LEU A 233 9.69 -10.50 10.72
C LEU A 233 9.09 -11.68 11.51
N SER A 234 8.68 -11.42 12.76
CA SER A 234 7.74 -12.31 13.45
C SER A 234 6.30 -12.05 12.95
N ARG A 235 5.33 -12.92 13.28
CA ARG A 235 3.98 -12.80 12.69
C ARG A 235 3.23 -11.55 13.19
N SER A 236 3.46 -11.11 14.43
CA SER A 236 2.89 -9.85 14.93
C SER A 236 3.45 -8.65 14.15
N GLU A 237 4.76 -8.62 13.90
CA GLU A 237 5.42 -7.58 13.10
C GLU A 237 4.94 -7.58 11.64
N GLU A 238 4.84 -8.76 11.02
CA GLU A 238 4.31 -8.93 9.66
C GLU A 238 2.87 -8.40 9.56
N ILE A 239 2.02 -8.70 10.55
CA ILE A 239 0.64 -8.17 10.62
C ILE A 239 0.65 -6.64 10.77
N ARG A 240 1.43 -6.06 11.70
CA ARG A 240 1.47 -4.59 11.89
C ARG A 240 1.92 -3.86 10.61
N VAL A 241 2.97 -4.35 9.94
CA VAL A 241 3.48 -3.78 8.68
C VAL A 241 2.46 -3.89 7.55
N PHE A 242 1.78 -5.03 7.39
CA PHE A 242 0.76 -5.16 6.34
C PHE A 242 -0.50 -4.34 6.61
N ARG A 243 -1.00 -4.28 7.85
CA ARG A 243 -2.15 -3.41 8.21
C ARG A 243 -1.85 -1.96 7.86
N ALA A 244 -0.66 -1.46 8.20
CA ALA A 244 -0.22 -0.11 7.85
C ALA A 244 -0.15 0.14 6.33
N LEU A 245 0.45 -0.78 5.56
CA LEU A 245 0.51 -0.68 4.09
C LEU A 245 -0.87 -0.71 3.41
N TYR A 246 -1.79 -1.55 3.88
CA TYR A 246 -3.15 -1.62 3.34
C TYR A 246 -3.97 -0.39 3.71
N ARG A 247 -3.83 0.16 4.92
CA ARG A 247 -4.44 1.43 5.32
C ARG A 247 -3.91 2.60 4.51
N TYR A 248 -2.61 2.67 4.28
CA TYR A 248 -1.99 3.67 3.42
C TYR A 248 -2.60 3.64 2.00
N GLU A 249 -2.72 2.47 1.35
CA GLU A 249 -3.34 2.39 0.01
C GLU A 249 -4.84 2.72 0.07
N THR A 250 -5.54 2.31 1.13
CA THR A 250 -6.96 2.66 1.36
C THR A 250 -7.16 4.17 1.47
N TYR A 251 -6.29 4.88 2.19
CA TYR A 251 -6.31 6.35 2.25
C TYR A 251 -6.25 6.97 0.85
N TYR A 252 -5.29 6.55 0.02
CA TYR A 252 -5.12 7.12 -1.31
C TYR A 252 -6.10 6.59 -2.37
N HIS A 253 -6.85 5.52 -2.08
CA HIS A 253 -8.08 5.18 -2.82
C HIS A 253 -9.23 6.15 -2.52
N LEU A 254 -9.38 6.60 -1.26
CA LEU A 254 -10.44 7.52 -0.83
C LEU A 254 -10.12 8.97 -1.19
N PHE A 255 -9.01 9.50 -0.68
CA PHE A 255 -8.61 10.91 -0.72
C PHE A 255 -7.53 11.22 -1.78
N GLY A 256 -6.99 10.21 -2.47
CA GLY A 256 -5.82 10.38 -3.36
C GLY A 256 -6.11 10.65 -4.84
N ARG A 257 -5.03 10.93 -5.59
CA ARG A 257 -5.01 11.13 -7.05
C ARG A 257 -4.94 9.80 -7.81
N ASN A 258 -6.03 9.05 -7.71
CA ASN A 258 -6.26 7.79 -8.42
C ASN A 258 -7.09 7.97 -9.71
N GLN A 259 -7.57 6.88 -10.32
CA GLN A 259 -8.22 6.89 -11.64
C GLN A 259 -9.70 7.33 -11.65
N GLY A 260 -10.23 7.89 -10.55
CA GLY A 260 -11.62 8.30 -10.41
C GLY A 260 -11.77 9.78 -10.11
N GLU A 261 -12.81 10.39 -10.69
CA GLU A 261 -13.21 11.77 -10.41
C GLU A 261 -13.51 11.96 -8.91
N ARG A 262 -13.32 13.18 -8.42
CA ARG A 262 -13.55 13.57 -7.02
C ARG A 262 -14.44 14.82 -7.01
N HIS A 263 -15.57 14.75 -6.33
CA HIS A 263 -16.48 15.89 -6.10
C HIS A 263 -16.71 16.03 -4.59
N GLY A 264 -16.60 17.23 -4.06
CA GLY A 264 -16.41 17.43 -2.60
C GLY A 264 -14.94 17.30 -2.20
N GLY A 265 -14.64 17.49 -0.92
CA GLY A 265 -13.26 17.57 -0.42
C GLY A 265 -13.19 17.80 1.08
N PHE A 266 -12.43 16.96 1.78
CA PHE A 266 -12.30 17.00 3.24
C PHE A 266 -11.05 17.78 3.70
N ARG A 267 -11.20 18.55 4.77
CA ARG A 267 -10.10 19.20 5.48
C ARG A 267 -9.28 18.18 6.27
N HIS A 268 -8.04 18.56 6.57
CA HIS A 268 -7.10 17.80 7.40
C HIS A 268 -7.70 17.22 8.70
N HIS A 269 -8.47 18.00 9.48
CA HIS A 269 -9.15 17.50 10.67
C HIS A 269 -10.33 16.56 10.39
N GLU A 270 -11.11 16.79 9.33
CA GLU A 270 -12.19 15.89 8.91
C GLU A 270 -11.63 14.52 8.49
N ILE A 271 -10.50 14.51 7.78
CA ILE A 271 -9.78 13.28 7.43
C ILE A 271 -9.21 12.60 8.70
N ASN A 272 -8.68 13.36 9.66
CA ASN A 272 -8.23 12.81 10.93
C ASN A 272 -9.37 12.11 11.71
N GLU A 273 -10.53 12.75 11.81
CA GLU A 273 -11.75 12.19 12.42
C GLU A 273 -12.28 10.96 11.67
N PHE A 274 -12.52 11.07 10.36
CA PHE A 274 -13.20 10.03 9.61
C PHE A 274 -12.29 8.84 9.25
N PHE A 275 -10.98 9.04 9.14
CA PHE A 275 -10.03 7.98 8.77
C PHE A 275 -9.11 7.56 9.91
N PHE A 276 -8.34 8.47 10.52
CA PHE A 276 -7.32 8.07 11.50
C PHE A 276 -7.93 7.63 12.85
N CYS A 277 -9.02 8.28 13.29
CA CYS A 277 -9.79 7.87 14.46
C CYS A 277 -10.69 6.62 14.23
N LEU A 278 -10.49 5.88 13.12
CA LEU A 278 -10.94 4.48 13.00
C LEU A 278 -10.03 3.50 13.75
N PHE A 279 -8.77 3.87 13.96
CA PHE A 279 -7.73 3.02 14.52
C PHE A 279 -7.35 3.47 15.92
N ASP A 280 -6.57 2.69 16.65
CA ASP A 280 -5.91 3.17 17.87
C ASP A 280 -4.68 4.04 17.56
N PRO A 281 -4.21 4.89 18.48
CA PRO A 281 -3.11 5.84 18.22
C PRO A 281 -1.82 5.20 17.68
N TRP A 282 -1.38 4.07 18.24
CA TRP A 282 -0.22 3.32 17.74
C TRP A 282 -0.45 2.68 16.35
N GLU A 283 -1.71 2.46 15.99
CA GLU A 283 -2.12 1.91 14.69
C GLU A 283 -2.25 3.00 13.61
N ALA A 284 -2.61 4.23 13.97
CA ALA A 284 -2.52 5.40 13.11
C ALA A 284 -1.05 5.79 12.87
N GLU A 285 -0.24 5.78 13.92
CA GLU A 285 1.20 6.02 13.88
C GLU A 285 1.95 5.03 12.98
N ALA A 286 1.49 3.78 12.91
CA ALA A 286 2.02 2.77 12.00
C ALA A 286 1.85 3.18 10.52
N VAL A 287 0.74 3.86 10.16
CA VAL A 287 0.54 4.44 8.83
C VAL A 287 1.48 5.63 8.61
N GLY A 288 1.68 6.47 9.63
CA GLY A 288 2.65 7.57 9.60
C GLY A 288 4.10 7.12 9.35
N CYS A 289 4.49 5.94 9.86
CA CYS A 289 5.77 5.30 9.56
C CYS A 289 5.89 4.90 8.07
N ILE A 290 4.80 4.43 7.45
CA ILE A 290 4.76 4.09 6.02
C ILE A 290 4.81 5.34 5.14
N GLU A 291 4.10 6.42 5.49
CA GLU A 291 4.19 7.70 4.78
C GLU A 291 5.61 8.26 4.80
N LEU A 292 6.26 8.33 5.97
CA LEU A 292 7.65 8.80 6.05
C LEU A 292 8.61 7.97 5.18
N PHE A 293 8.44 6.65 5.15
CA PHE A 293 9.19 5.77 4.25
C PHE A 293 8.91 6.07 2.78
N VAL A 294 7.64 6.16 2.36
CA VAL A 294 7.27 6.40 0.97
C VAL A 294 7.75 7.77 0.51
N ARG A 295 7.59 8.82 1.32
CA ARG A 295 8.17 10.16 1.07
C ARG A 295 9.68 10.09 0.90
N GLN A 296 10.42 9.44 1.80
CA GLN A 296 11.88 9.31 1.64
C GLN A 296 12.26 8.57 0.34
N ARG A 297 11.49 7.55 -0.08
CA ARG A 297 11.72 6.88 -1.36
C ARG A 297 11.44 7.76 -2.57
N TYR A 298 10.46 8.66 -2.49
CA TYR A 298 10.27 9.68 -3.53
C TYR A 298 11.32 10.79 -3.46
N GLU A 299 11.81 11.19 -2.28
CA GLU A 299 12.92 12.14 -2.09
C GLU A 299 14.20 11.65 -2.79
N GLU A 300 14.53 10.37 -2.61
CA GLU A 300 15.65 9.69 -3.29
C GLU A 300 15.49 9.73 -4.82
N ILE A 301 14.28 9.51 -5.33
CA ILE A 301 13.97 9.59 -6.76
C ILE A 301 14.02 11.06 -7.26
N PHE A 302 13.39 12.00 -6.55
CA PHE A 302 13.30 13.42 -6.91
C PHE A 302 14.69 14.02 -7.04
N ASN A 303 15.58 13.80 -6.06
CA ASN A 303 16.95 14.29 -6.12
C ASN A 303 17.76 13.65 -7.27
N SER A 304 17.47 12.42 -7.67
CA SER A 304 18.12 11.79 -8.84
C SER A 304 17.67 12.39 -10.17
N VAL A 305 16.38 12.77 -10.32
CA VAL A 305 15.82 13.24 -11.60
C VAL A 305 15.75 14.76 -11.74
N LYS A 306 15.76 15.54 -10.65
CA LYS A 306 15.47 16.99 -10.69
C LYS A 306 16.36 17.78 -11.63
N GLY A 307 17.66 17.45 -11.68
CA GLY A 307 18.60 18.08 -12.61
C GLY A 307 18.23 17.90 -14.10
N ALA A 308 17.57 16.79 -14.46
CA ALA A 308 17.03 16.56 -15.79
C ALA A 308 15.65 17.23 -15.98
N LEU A 309 14.77 17.15 -14.98
CA LEU A 309 13.39 17.64 -15.08
C LEU A 309 13.26 19.17 -14.98
N HIS A 310 14.20 19.86 -14.34
CA HIS A 310 14.16 21.29 -14.06
C HIS A 310 14.04 22.15 -15.34
N PRO A 311 13.20 23.21 -15.36
CA PRO A 311 12.90 24.00 -16.58
C PRO A 311 14.10 24.62 -17.31
N LYS A 312 15.21 24.87 -16.60
CA LYS A 312 16.44 25.44 -17.17
C LYS A 312 17.42 24.37 -17.71
N ASN A 313 17.02 23.09 -17.77
CA ASN A 313 17.84 22.04 -18.37
C ASN A 313 17.97 22.24 -19.90
N THR A 314 19.15 22.00 -20.46
CA THR A 314 19.45 22.20 -21.88
C THR A 314 18.57 21.41 -22.84
N ARG A 315 17.99 20.28 -22.40
CA ARG A 315 17.04 19.48 -23.21
C ARG A 315 15.72 20.20 -23.51
N PHE A 316 15.36 21.21 -22.71
CA PHE A 316 14.19 22.06 -22.90
C PHE A 316 14.51 23.33 -23.72
N ARG A 317 15.78 23.55 -24.05
CA ARG A 317 16.22 24.74 -24.78
C ARG A 317 16.02 24.56 -26.28
N LEU A 318 15.12 25.37 -26.85
CA LEU A 318 14.87 25.47 -28.29
C LEU A 318 16.10 26.03 -29.02
N GLU A 319 16.12 25.88 -30.35
CA GLU A 319 17.21 26.35 -31.23
C GLU A 319 17.46 27.86 -31.14
N ASN A 320 16.42 28.64 -30.82
CA ASN A 320 16.52 30.09 -30.61
C ASN A 320 17.07 30.50 -29.23
N GLY A 321 17.44 29.54 -28.37
CA GLY A 321 17.97 29.76 -27.02
C GLY A 321 16.91 29.91 -25.92
N THR A 322 15.63 30.02 -26.26
CA THR A 322 14.51 30.06 -25.31
C THR A 322 14.20 28.67 -24.78
N TYR A 323 13.75 28.55 -23.52
CA TYR A 323 13.31 27.27 -22.95
C TYR A 323 11.82 27.06 -23.20
N ASN A 324 11.42 25.87 -23.68
CA ASN A 324 10.03 25.39 -23.64
C ASN A 324 9.84 24.57 -22.35
N PRO A 325 9.09 25.05 -21.35
CA PRO A 325 8.89 24.32 -20.10
C PRO A 325 7.90 23.15 -20.20
N GLU A 326 7.35 22.85 -21.37
CA GLU A 326 6.41 21.74 -21.56
C GLU A 326 7.01 20.37 -21.16
N GLY A 327 6.45 19.77 -20.12
CA GLY A 327 6.99 18.54 -19.52
C GLY A 327 8.28 18.75 -18.70
N SER A 328 8.59 19.97 -18.30
CA SER A 328 9.56 20.29 -17.25
C SER A 328 8.86 20.50 -15.90
N PHE A 329 9.60 20.34 -14.81
CA PHE A 329 9.08 20.35 -13.43
C PHE A 329 10.12 20.99 -12.49
N ASP A 330 9.77 22.04 -11.76
CA ASP A 330 10.66 22.65 -10.77
C ASP A 330 10.55 21.93 -9.42
N LEU A 331 11.21 20.77 -9.31
CA LEU A 331 11.21 19.96 -8.08
C LEU A 331 11.94 20.61 -6.89
N ASP A 332 12.64 21.73 -7.10
CA ASP A 332 13.26 22.50 -6.01
C ASP A 332 12.33 23.64 -5.54
N GLY A 333 11.61 24.28 -6.45
CA GLY A 333 10.68 25.38 -6.14
C GLY A 333 9.26 24.94 -5.74
N GLU A 334 8.74 23.87 -6.33
CA GLU A 334 7.37 23.36 -6.11
C GLU A 334 7.40 21.96 -5.44
N HIS A 335 8.47 21.69 -4.68
CA HIS A 335 8.79 20.38 -4.10
C HIS A 335 7.60 19.67 -3.44
N ASP A 336 7.00 20.32 -2.45
CA ASP A 336 5.98 19.74 -1.57
C ASP A 336 4.65 19.47 -2.26
N ASP A 337 4.37 20.22 -3.34
CA ASP A 337 3.19 20.11 -4.19
C ASP A 337 3.34 18.93 -5.16
N TYR A 338 4.51 18.80 -5.79
CA TYR A 338 4.85 17.61 -6.58
C TYR A 338 4.98 16.34 -5.75
N MET A 339 5.49 16.43 -4.52
CA MET A 339 5.61 15.29 -3.62
C MET A 339 4.23 14.73 -3.27
N ASP A 340 3.30 15.57 -2.80
CA ASP A 340 1.96 15.13 -2.39
C ASP A 340 1.10 14.63 -3.56
N GLY A 341 1.16 15.32 -4.69
CA GLY A 341 0.49 14.86 -5.91
C GLY A 341 1.05 13.54 -6.45
N THR A 342 2.32 13.21 -6.16
CA THR A 342 2.96 11.97 -6.62
C THR A 342 2.77 10.80 -5.64
N VAL A 343 2.94 10.99 -4.33
CA VAL A 343 2.66 9.93 -3.32
C VAL A 343 1.19 9.51 -3.35
N SER A 344 0.29 10.45 -3.64
CA SER A 344 -1.16 10.21 -3.68
C SER A 344 -1.64 9.35 -4.86
N ARG A 345 -0.71 8.87 -5.71
CA ARG A 345 -0.94 7.84 -6.75
C ARG A 345 -0.86 6.40 -6.22
N GLY A 346 -0.56 6.23 -4.94
CA GLY A 346 -0.58 4.95 -4.24
C GLY A 346 0.70 4.10 -4.39
N LEU A 347 0.82 3.11 -3.52
CA LEU A 347 1.94 2.18 -3.39
C LEU A 347 2.25 1.43 -4.69
N LYS A 348 1.22 1.17 -5.50
CA LYS A 348 1.38 0.58 -6.83
C LYS A 348 2.19 1.45 -7.80
N MET A 349 2.24 2.77 -7.62
CA MET A 349 3.17 3.62 -8.36
C MET A 349 4.57 3.57 -7.74
N THR A 350 4.67 3.66 -6.41
CA THR A 350 5.94 3.64 -5.66
C THR A 350 6.79 2.41 -6.01
N VAL A 351 6.22 1.20 -5.90
CA VAL A 351 6.92 -0.05 -6.23
C VAL A 351 7.33 -0.15 -7.70
N ARG A 352 6.63 0.54 -8.61
CA ARG A 352 6.92 0.55 -10.05
C ARG A 352 8.05 1.51 -10.42
N LEU A 353 8.27 2.57 -9.64
CA LEU A 353 9.36 3.52 -9.85
C LEU A 353 10.64 3.03 -9.20
N LEU A 354 10.54 2.44 -8.00
CA LEU A 354 11.66 1.78 -7.31
C LEU A 354 12.21 0.54 -8.04
N ALA A 355 11.48 0.00 -9.01
CA ALA A 355 11.90 -1.11 -9.88
C ALA A 355 12.40 -0.64 -11.26
N ILE A 356 13.01 0.55 -11.33
CA ILE A 356 13.61 1.11 -12.56
C ILE A 356 15.07 1.46 -12.32
N ASP A 357 15.95 0.56 -12.74
CA ASP A 357 17.42 0.77 -12.69
C ASP A 357 17.94 1.66 -13.84
N ASP A 358 17.16 1.82 -14.91
CA ASP A 358 17.51 2.62 -16.09
C ASP A 358 17.11 4.09 -15.92
N TYR A 359 18.12 4.97 -15.91
CA TYR A 359 17.95 6.40 -15.59
C TYR A 359 17.00 7.13 -16.56
N GLU A 360 17.15 6.95 -17.87
CA GLU A 360 16.31 7.66 -18.85
C GLU A 360 14.86 7.18 -18.81
N LYS A 361 14.63 5.89 -18.57
CA LYS A 361 13.32 5.32 -18.30
C LYS A 361 12.74 5.83 -16.99
N LEU A 362 13.53 6.02 -15.93
CA LEU A 362 13.07 6.64 -14.68
C LEU A 362 12.68 8.11 -14.90
N VAL A 363 13.55 8.89 -15.53
CA VAL A 363 13.30 10.29 -15.92
C VAL A 363 12.03 10.41 -16.77
N SER A 364 11.87 9.59 -17.81
CA SER A 364 10.66 9.57 -18.65
C SER A 364 9.39 9.14 -17.89
N LYS A 365 9.52 8.22 -16.93
CA LYS A 365 8.40 7.78 -16.08
C LYS A 365 8.00 8.86 -15.08
N MET A 366 8.95 9.54 -14.45
CA MET A 366 8.70 10.69 -13.59
C MET A 366 8.09 11.84 -14.39
N GLN A 367 8.64 12.18 -15.56
CA GLN A 367 8.09 13.21 -16.45
C GLN A 367 6.62 12.96 -16.84
N ARG A 368 6.20 11.69 -16.92
CA ARG A 368 4.81 11.29 -17.20
C ARG A 368 3.93 11.14 -15.95
N TYR A 369 4.52 10.96 -14.77
CA TYR A 369 3.78 10.57 -13.56
C TYR A 369 3.92 11.52 -12.36
N LEU A 370 4.79 12.52 -12.42
CA LEU A 370 4.70 13.70 -11.56
C LEU A 370 3.36 14.40 -11.78
N THR A 371 2.86 15.03 -10.72
CA THR A 371 1.69 15.90 -10.76
C THR A 371 1.67 16.75 -9.50
N HIS A 372 1.15 17.97 -9.63
CA HIS A 372 0.85 18.85 -8.50
C HIS A 372 -0.23 18.24 -7.60
N ASP A 373 -0.31 18.67 -6.35
CA ASP A 373 -1.41 18.41 -5.44
C ASP A 373 -2.53 19.47 -5.59
N GLN A 374 -3.28 19.35 -6.69
CA GLN A 374 -4.62 19.96 -6.77
C GLN A 374 -5.67 18.94 -6.30
N SER A 375 -5.44 18.29 -5.17
CA SER A 375 -6.49 17.53 -4.48
C SER A 375 -7.56 18.49 -3.93
N LEU A 376 -8.77 17.98 -3.74
CA LEU A 376 -9.82 18.65 -2.96
C LEU A 376 -9.79 18.20 -1.48
N ASP A 377 -9.12 17.08 -1.22
CA ASP A 377 -8.85 16.53 0.11
C ASP A 377 -7.45 16.91 0.58
N ALA A 378 -7.28 17.23 1.87
CA ALA A 378 -5.96 17.50 2.41
C ALA A 378 -5.01 16.27 2.33
N PRO A 379 -3.70 16.48 2.10
CA PRO A 379 -2.74 15.39 1.98
C PRO A 379 -2.46 14.70 3.32
N MET A 380 -1.99 13.45 3.29
CA MET A 380 -1.82 12.62 4.50
C MET A 380 -0.91 13.27 5.54
N ARG A 381 0.18 13.93 5.11
CA ARG A 381 1.08 14.68 6.00
C ARG A 381 0.34 15.75 6.83
N LYS A 382 -0.74 16.32 6.29
CA LYS A 382 -1.59 17.31 6.95
C LYS A 382 -2.70 16.68 7.78
N ALA A 383 -3.27 15.55 7.36
CA ALA A 383 -4.19 14.79 8.23
C ALA A 383 -3.50 14.15 9.46
N LEU A 384 -2.16 14.17 9.53
CA LEU A 384 -1.32 13.68 10.62
C LEU A 384 -0.57 14.80 11.38
N ASP A 385 -0.84 16.07 11.09
CA ASP A 385 -0.14 17.20 11.71
C ASP A 385 -0.73 17.60 13.08
N SER A 386 -0.06 18.50 13.81
CA SER A 386 -0.54 18.97 15.12
C SER A 386 -1.87 19.72 14.99
N VAL A 387 -1.98 20.56 13.96
CA VAL A 387 -3.16 21.36 13.64
C VAL A 387 -4.40 20.48 13.43
N ALA A 388 -4.31 19.38 12.66
CA ALA A 388 -5.44 18.47 12.45
C ALA A 388 -5.97 17.80 13.72
N GLN A 389 -5.08 17.55 14.69
CA GLN A 389 -5.40 16.92 15.96
C GLN A 389 -5.96 17.92 16.99
N ASN A 390 -5.59 19.20 16.88
CA ASN A 390 -6.17 20.28 17.66
C ASN A 390 -7.52 20.71 17.07
N ASP A 391 -7.57 21.01 15.77
CA ASP A 391 -8.78 21.34 15.00
C ASP A 391 -9.90 20.29 15.22
N ARG A 392 -9.60 18.98 15.24
CA ARG A 392 -10.66 17.98 15.47
C ARG A 392 -11.31 18.14 16.85
N ARG A 393 -10.54 18.53 17.88
CA ARG A 393 -11.02 18.70 19.26
C ARG A 393 -11.72 20.04 19.47
N GLU A 394 -11.43 21.05 18.65
CA GLU A 394 -12.09 22.36 18.71
C GLU A 394 -13.32 22.48 17.78
N MET A 395 -13.29 21.88 16.59
CA MET A 395 -14.26 22.12 15.51
C MET A 395 -15.30 21.01 15.34
N SER A 396 -15.03 19.79 15.80
CA SER A 396 -15.98 18.67 15.69
C SER A 396 -17.01 18.68 16.82
N THR A 397 -18.24 18.24 16.50
CA THR A 397 -19.26 17.94 17.52
C THR A 397 -19.08 16.58 18.17
N ASN A 398 -18.12 15.77 17.71
CA ASN A 398 -17.90 14.39 18.16
C ASN A 398 -16.73 14.24 19.14
N PHE A 399 -16.01 15.34 19.43
CA PHE A 399 -14.86 15.37 20.34
C PHE A 399 -15.06 16.41 21.47
N PRO A 400 -14.36 16.29 22.61
CA PRO A 400 -13.49 15.17 23.00
C PRO A 400 -14.27 13.85 23.14
N ASP A 401 -13.67 12.74 22.70
CA ASP A 401 -14.25 11.41 22.80
C ASP A 401 -13.74 10.64 24.04
N ALA A 402 -14.19 9.39 24.21
CA ALA A 402 -13.76 8.54 25.32
C ALA A 402 -12.24 8.25 25.37
N ARG A 403 -11.51 8.43 24.25
CA ARG A 403 -10.05 8.28 24.17
C ARG A 403 -9.34 9.59 24.54
N ASP A 404 -9.87 10.73 24.11
CA ASP A 404 -9.41 12.06 24.54
C ASP A 404 -9.61 12.22 26.06
N GLU A 405 -10.74 11.77 26.62
CA GLU A 405 -10.93 11.73 28.07
C GLU A 405 -9.93 10.81 28.78
N ALA A 406 -9.61 9.65 28.20
CA ALA A 406 -8.67 8.69 28.80
C ALA A 406 -7.24 9.24 28.84
N GLU A 407 -6.83 9.97 27.82
CA GLU A 407 -5.60 10.76 27.80
C GLU A 407 -5.61 11.87 28.86
N GLN A 408 -6.70 12.64 28.98
CA GLN A 408 -6.82 13.71 29.99
C GLN A 408 -6.75 13.16 31.42
N ARG A 409 -7.39 12.01 31.69
CA ARG A 409 -7.26 11.28 32.97
C ARG A 409 -5.87 10.65 33.16
N ARG A 410 -5.09 10.52 32.09
CA ARG A 410 -3.81 9.79 32.02
C ARG A 410 -3.99 8.32 32.43
N ASP A 411 -5.07 7.70 31.96
CA ASP A 411 -5.44 6.31 32.23
C ASP A 411 -4.26 5.36 31.88
N PRO A 412 -4.02 4.29 32.66
CA PRO A 412 -2.83 3.45 32.49
C PRO A 412 -2.92 2.56 31.24
N VAL A 413 -1.77 2.33 30.60
CA VAL A 413 -1.62 1.43 29.45
C VAL A 413 -0.49 0.44 29.70
N ASP A 414 -0.83 -0.83 29.79
CA ASP A 414 0.12 -1.93 29.99
C ASP A 414 0.50 -2.64 28.68
N PHE A 415 1.76 -3.02 28.56
CA PHE A 415 2.21 -3.92 27.49
C PHE A 415 1.88 -5.38 27.85
N VAL A 416 0.79 -5.91 27.30
CA VAL A 416 0.29 -7.27 27.57
C VAL A 416 1.03 -8.40 26.85
N GLY A 417 1.91 -8.08 25.89
CA GLY A 417 2.63 -9.07 25.07
C GLY A 417 2.38 -8.89 23.57
N ASP A 418 3.23 -9.51 22.75
CA ASP A 418 3.07 -9.53 21.28
C ASP A 418 2.09 -10.63 20.86
N ALA A 419 0.81 -10.35 21.05
CA ALA A 419 -0.28 -11.21 20.60
C ALA A 419 -0.32 -11.35 19.06
N VAL A 420 -1.00 -12.40 18.59
CA VAL A 420 -1.31 -12.63 17.17
C VAL A 420 -2.81 -12.94 17.08
N PRO A 421 -3.64 -12.04 16.51
CA PRO A 421 -3.28 -10.72 15.99
C PRO A 421 -2.79 -9.73 17.09
N PRO A 422 -1.95 -8.75 16.73
CA PRO A 422 -1.37 -7.78 17.66
C PRO A 422 -2.31 -6.57 17.86
N ASP A 423 -3.47 -6.81 18.45
CA ASP A 423 -4.50 -5.78 18.65
C ASP A 423 -4.16 -4.79 19.79
N GLY A 424 -3.21 -5.15 20.66
CA GLY A 424 -2.73 -4.29 21.76
C GLY A 424 -1.51 -3.42 21.38
N PRO A 425 -1.21 -2.39 22.20
CA PRO A 425 -0.11 -1.47 21.95
C PRO A 425 1.26 -2.17 21.95
N PRO A 426 2.17 -1.82 21.02
CA PRO A 426 3.52 -2.36 20.98
C PRO A 426 4.36 -1.81 22.15
N LEU A 427 5.37 -2.55 22.61
CA LEU A 427 6.17 -2.17 23.77
C LEU A 427 6.75 -0.75 23.67
N ALA A 428 7.23 -0.36 22.50
CA ALA A 428 7.84 0.97 22.31
C ALA A 428 6.84 2.12 22.42
N TRP A 429 5.54 1.91 22.14
CA TRP A 429 4.50 2.91 22.41
C TRP A 429 4.30 3.10 23.92
N VAL A 430 4.21 1.99 24.65
CA VAL A 430 4.06 2.00 26.12
C VAL A 430 5.27 2.64 26.81
N LEU A 431 6.48 2.41 26.29
CA LEU A 431 7.71 3.06 26.76
C LEU A 431 7.77 4.55 26.41
N LEU A 432 7.29 4.96 25.22
CA LEU A 432 7.32 6.37 24.79
C LEU A 432 6.47 7.27 25.69
N TRP A 433 5.29 6.80 26.07
CA TRP A 433 4.33 7.55 26.88
C TRP A 433 4.39 7.21 28.38
N GLY A 434 5.41 6.46 28.82
CA GLY A 434 5.66 6.15 30.22
C GLY A 434 4.53 5.37 30.91
N GLY A 435 3.85 4.48 30.18
CA GLY A 435 2.72 3.67 30.69
C GLY A 435 1.38 4.41 30.79
N LYS A 436 1.23 5.58 30.17
CA LYS A 436 -0.03 6.36 30.11
C LYS A 436 -0.71 6.20 28.75
N TYR A 437 -2.02 6.37 28.70
CA TYR A 437 -2.77 6.53 27.45
C TYR A 437 -2.46 7.90 26.82
N ALA A 438 -2.30 7.91 25.50
CA ALA A 438 -2.09 9.09 24.67
C ALA A 438 -2.91 8.91 23.39
N ASN A 439 -3.69 9.92 23.02
CA ASN A 439 -4.53 10.00 21.82
C ASN A 439 -3.98 11.01 20.80
N ILE A 440 -2.65 11.13 20.80
CA ILE A 440 -1.82 11.99 19.94
C ILE A 440 -0.80 11.11 19.19
N TYR A 441 -0.57 11.44 17.92
CA TYR A 441 0.29 10.69 17.00
C TYR A 441 0.81 11.62 15.88
N GLY A 442 1.52 11.07 14.89
CA GLY A 442 1.97 11.85 13.74
C GLY A 442 3.03 12.88 14.12
N GLU A 443 2.76 14.16 13.93
CA GLU A 443 3.70 15.25 14.24
C GLU A 443 4.12 15.30 15.71
N TYR A 444 3.22 14.98 16.65
CA TYR A 444 3.51 14.85 18.09
C TYR A 444 4.45 13.69 18.45
N VAL A 445 4.86 12.86 17.48
CA VAL A 445 5.84 11.78 17.69
C VAL A 445 7.18 12.14 17.04
N PRO A 446 8.31 12.10 17.78
CA PRO A 446 9.65 12.34 17.24
C PRO A 446 9.91 11.57 15.94
N GLU A 447 10.28 12.27 14.86
CA GLU A 447 10.41 11.69 13.51
C GLU A 447 11.42 10.54 13.44
N SER A 448 12.44 10.56 14.30
CA SER A 448 13.42 9.47 14.49
C SER A 448 12.75 8.12 14.77
N LEU A 449 11.69 8.10 15.59
CA LEU A 449 10.93 6.90 15.93
C LEU A 449 10.18 6.34 14.72
N ARG A 450 9.59 7.23 13.90
CA ARG A 450 8.96 6.87 12.63
C ARG A 450 9.99 6.31 11.63
N ARG A 451 11.21 6.88 11.57
CA ARG A 451 12.33 6.31 10.78
C ARG A 451 12.78 4.94 11.24
N TRP A 452 12.60 4.60 12.52
CA TRP A 452 12.88 3.27 13.07
C TRP A 452 11.70 2.31 12.92
N GLY A 453 10.51 2.79 12.53
CA GLY A 453 9.28 1.98 12.47
C GLY A 453 8.82 1.51 13.85
N TYR A 454 8.97 2.35 14.88
CA TYR A 454 9.01 1.89 16.27
C TYR A 454 7.79 1.10 16.77
N VAL A 455 6.59 1.42 16.27
CA VAL A 455 5.33 0.73 16.59
C VAL A 455 5.18 -0.64 15.93
N MET A 456 6.01 -0.99 14.95
CA MET A 456 5.92 -2.26 14.22
C MET A 456 6.50 -3.44 15.02
N TRP A 457 7.59 -3.19 15.75
CA TRP A 457 8.46 -4.26 16.26
C TRP A 457 8.00 -4.90 17.56
N ASP A 458 8.30 -6.19 17.71
CA ASP A 458 7.98 -6.95 18.91
C ASP A 458 8.98 -6.68 20.05
N LYS A 459 8.57 -7.02 21.28
CA LYS A 459 9.40 -6.88 22.50
C LYS A 459 10.72 -7.63 22.40
N ARG A 460 10.77 -8.73 21.65
CA ARG A 460 12.01 -9.48 21.46
C ARG A 460 12.97 -8.65 20.61
N ARG A 461 12.55 -8.12 19.46
CA ARG A 461 13.42 -7.28 18.62
C ARG A 461 13.99 -6.08 19.36
N TRP A 462 13.18 -5.38 20.17
CA TRP A 462 13.64 -4.31 21.06
C TRP A 462 14.68 -4.76 22.11
N THR A 463 14.64 -6.03 22.52
CA THR A 463 15.59 -6.63 23.46
C THR A 463 16.87 -7.07 22.76
N ASP A 464 16.74 -7.84 21.68
CA ASP A 464 17.84 -8.40 20.89
C ASP A 464 18.70 -7.29 20.24
N MET A 465 18.12 -6.11 19.97
CA MET A 465 18.83 -4.93 19.45
C MET A 465 19.33 -3.94 20.52
N GLY A 466 19.10 -4.20 21.82
CA GLY A 466 19.56 -3.33 22.92
C GLY A 466 19.02 -1.88 22.84
N ALA A 467 17.78 -1.71 22.38
CA ALA A 467 17.31 -0.43 21.83
C ALA A 467 16.16 0.24 22.62
N LYS A 468 15.75 -0.29 23.78
CA LYS A 468 14.61 0.23 24.56
C LYS A 468 14.89 1.62 25.13
N GLU A 469 16.11 1.83 25.57
CA GLU A 469 16.63 3.04 26.18
C GLU A 469 16.68 4.21 25.17
N LEU A 470 16.69 3.91 23.86
CA LEU A 470 16.59 4.92 22.81
C LEU A 470 15.24 5.64 22.83
N ILE A 471 14.16 4.93 23.14
CA ILE A 471 12.78 5.45 23.15
C ILE A 471 12.65 6.58 24.17
N ALA A 472 12.99 6.29 25.44
CA ALA A 472 12.89 7.27 26.53
C ALA A 472 13.78 8.52 26.26
N ARG A 473 14.96 8.32 25.66
CA ARG A 473 15.89 9.39 25.29
C ARG A 473 15.39 10.29 24.15
N GLN A 474 14.37 9.92 23.36
CA GLN A 474 13.93 10.80 22.27
C GLN A 474 13.35 12.11 22.76
N TRP A 475 12.63 12.12 23.89
CA TRP A 475 12.13 13.35 24.50
C TRP A 475 13.24 14.27 25.03
N GLU A 476 14.45 13.75 25.30
CA GLU A 476 15.63 14.55 25.61
C GLU A 476 16.23 15.23 24.35
N THR A 477 15.95 14.68 23.16
CA THR A 477 16.46 15.19 21.87
C THR A 477 15.54 16.17 21.14
N VAL A 478 14.25 16.21 21.50
CA VAL A 478 13.25 17.16 20.97
C VAL A 478 12.44 17.82 22.10
N PRO A 479 13.08 18.59 23.01
CA PRO A 479 12.39 19.21 24.15
C PRO A 479 11.32 20.22 23.74
N GLU A 480 11.44 20.83 22.56
CA GLU A 480 10.40 21.70 21.97
C GLU A 480 9.09 20.96 21.71
N LEU A 481 9.14 19.73 21.19
CA LEU A 481 7.95 18.92 20.93
C LEU A 481 7.27 18.47 22.23
N ALA A 482 8.07 18.16 23.26
CA ALA A 482 7.54 17.85 24.59
C ALA A 482 6.87 19.06 25.26
N ALA A 483 7.28 20.29 24.91
CA ALA A 483 6.66 21.53 25.37
C ALA A 483 5.40 21.92 24.56
N GLU A 484 5.36 21.62 23.26
CA GLU A 484 4.16 21.75 22.42
C GLU A 484 3.02 20.88 22.97
N ILE A 485 3.31 19.61 23.26
CA ILE A 485 2.34 18.69 23.91
C ILE A 485 1.92 19.21 25.30
N GLU A 486 2.83 19.79 26.08
CA GLU A 486 2.52 20.35 27.41
C GLU A 486 1.57 21.56 27.33
N ASN A 487 1.72 22.42 26.31
CA ASN A 487 0.81 23.55 26.07
C ASN A 487 -0.58 23.08 25.61
N ASP A 488 -0.63 22.19 24.60
CA ASP A 488 -1.87 21.83 23.92
C ASP A 488 -2.72 20.85 24.75
N TYR A 489 -2.07 19.91 25.46
CA TYR A 489 -2.72 18.80 26.17
C TYR A 489 -2.65 18.89 27.69
N ASN A 490 -1.97 19.92 28.23
CA ASN A 490 -1.80 20.12 29.69
C ASN A 490 -1.12 18.91 30.39
N TRP A 491 -0.26 18.18 29.68
CA TRP A 491 0.61 17.15 30.26
C TRP A 491 1.89 16.99 29.43
N SER A 492 3.01 16.67 30.09
CA SER A 492 4.28 16.43 29.41
C SER A 492 4.66 14.94 29.45
N PRO A 493 5.18 14.35 28.35
CA PRO A 493 5.75 13.00 28.38
C PRO A 493 6.98 12.92 29.32
N LEU A 494 7.67 14.04 29.57
CA LEU A 494 8.78 14.14 30.52
C LEU A 494 8.36 14.15 32.00
N GLY A 495 7.05 14.12 32.30
CA GLY A 495 6.55 13.84 33.65
C GLY A 495 6.78 14.94 34.70
N ARG A 496 6.65 16.21 34.30
CA ARG A 496 6.54 17.35 35.22
C ARG A 496 5.13 17.47 35.81
#